data_AF-A0A353U2R6-F1
#
_entry.id   AF-A0A353U2R6-F1
#
_cell.length_a   1.000
_cell.length_b   1.000
_cell.length_c   1.000
_cell.angle_alpha   90.00
_cell.angle_beta   90.00
_cell.angle_gamma   90.00
#
_symmetry.space_group_name_H-M   'P 1'
#
loop_
_entity.id
_entity.type
_entity.pdbx_description
1 polymer ?
#
loop_
_entity_poly.entity_id
_entity_poly.type
_entity_poly.pdbx_seq_one_letter_code
_entity_poly.pdbx_strand_id
1 'polypeptide(L)' 'SGAVIELRENSLQGPILSKIKVPSGDTWQAVEAGVKNIKSEIIDLVFVLKKGSQLEIDWVQFE' A
#
# COMPACT_ATOMS: atom_id res chain seq x y z
N SER A 1 -0.40 -9.11 15.44
CA SER A 1 -1.09 -9.37 14.16
C SER A 1 -0.61 -8.34 13.16
N GLY A 2 -0.33 -8.73 11.90
CA GLY A 2 0.18 -7.81 10.88
C GLY A 2 -0.83 -6.76 10.40
N ALA A 3 -0.38 -5.84 9.56
CA ALA A 3 -1.16 -4.76 8.98
C ALA A 3 -1.53 -5.03 7.51
N VAL A 4 -2.55 -4.32 7.01
CA VAL A 4 -2.93 -4.33 5.61
C VAL A 4 -3.04 -2.90 5.10
N ILE A 5 -2.27 -2.57 4.07
CA ILE A 5 -2.39 -1.33 3.30
C ILE A 5 -3.11 -1.62 2.00
N GLU A 6 -4.02 -0.74 1.60
CA GLU A 6 -4.52 -0.66 0.23
C GLU A 6 -3.83 0.47 -0.50
N LEU A 7 -3.31 0.19 -1.70
CA LEU A 7 -2.94 1.21 -2.67
C LEU A 7 -4.15 1.49 -3.55
N ARG A 8 -4.56 2.75 -3.61
CA ARG A 8 -5.76 3.21 -4.33
C ARG A 8 -5.43 4.29 -5.34
N GLU A 9 -6.20 4.30 -6.41
CA GLU A 9 -6.14 5.28 -7.49
C GLU A 9 -6.96 6.54 -7.12
N ASN A 10 -6.32 7.71 -7.23
CA ASN A 10 -6.89 9.06 -7.17
C ASN A 10 -7.56 9.52 -5.86
N SER A 11 -8.10 8.62 -5.03
CA SER A 11 -8.80 9.00 -3.80
C SER A 11 -8.85 7.88 -2.75
N LEU A 12 -9.21 8.24 -1.51
CA LEU A 12 -9.40 7.30 -0.40
C LEU A 12 -10.45 6.21 -0.68
N GLN A 13 -11.41 6.48 -1.58
CA GLN A 13 -12.45 5.53 -2.00
C GLN A 13 -12.26 5.00 -3.43
N GLY A 14 -11.19 5.41 -4.11
CA GLY A 14 -10.94 5.02 -5.50
C GLY A 14 -10.61 3.54 -5.68
N PRO A 15 -10.50 3.06 -6.93
CA PRO A 15 -10.19 1.68 -7.25
C PRO A 15 -8.96 1.16 -6.50
N ILE A 16 -9.03 -0.08 -6.00
CA ILE A 16 -7.89 -0.73 -5.34
C ILE A 16 -6.94 -1.25 -6.42
N LEU A 17 -5.72 -0.76 -6.42
CA LEU A 17 -4.64 -1.19 -7.30
C LEU A 17 -3.82 -2.33 -6.67
N SER A 18 -3.67 -2.32 -5.34
CA SER A 18 -2.99 -3.40 -4.60
C SER A 18 -3.48 -3.54 -3.16
N LYS A 19 -3.33 -4.75 -2.61
CA LYS A 19 -3.50 -5.08 -1.19
C LYS A 19 -2.18 -5.61 -0.65
N ILE A 20 -1.51 -4.79 0.14
CA ILE A 20 -0.18 -5.07 0.67
C ILE A 20 -0.34 -5.61 2.08
N LYS A 21 0.17 -6.81 2.33
CA LYS A 21 0.20 -7.42 3.67
C LYS A 21 1.55 -7.12 4.30
N VAL A 22 1.53 -6.43 5.44
CA VAL A 22 2.73 -6.14 6.22
C VAL A 22 2.80 -7.10 7.40
N PRO A 23 3.82 -7.96 7.48
CA PRO A 23 4.05 -8.82 8.64
C PRO A 23 4.19 -7.98 9.91
N SER A 24 3.74 -8.50 11.06
CA SER A 24 4.05 -7.86 12.33
C SER A 24 5.52 -8.08 12.66
N GLY A 25 6.17 -7.06 13.22
CA GLY A 25 7.54 -7.11 13.68
C GLY A 25 7.91 -5.81 14.39
N ASP A 26 9.11 -5.79 14.93
CA ASP A 26 9.73 -4.67 15.66
C ASP A 26 10.98 -4.13 14.94
N THR A 27 11.20 -4.57 13.70
CA THR A 27 12.34 -4.18 12.85
C THR A 27 11.86 -3.75 11.46
N TRP A 28 12.65 -2.92 10.80
CA TRP A 28 12.40 -2.49 9.42
C TRP A 28 12.54 -3.66 8.46
N GLN A 29 11.56 -3.83 7.58
CA GLN A 29 11.56 -4.85 6.54
C GLN A 29 10.94 -4.30 5.26
N ALA A 30 11.52 -4.67 4.11
CA ALA A 30 10.89 -4.41 2.82
C ALA A 30 9.74 -5.40 2.59
N VAL A 31 8.66 -4.91 1.99
CA VAL A 31 7.51 -5.72 1.57
C VAL A 31 7.18 -5.42 0.12
N GLU A 32 6.95 -6.47 -0.67
CA GLU A 32 6.62 -6.36 -2.09
C GLU A 32 5.19 -6.83 -2.34
N ALA A 33 4.52 -6.17 -3.28
CA ALA A 33 3.20 -6.56 -3.73
C ALA A 33 3.00 -6.17 -5.19
N GLY A 34 2.37 -7.07 -5.95
CA GLY A 34 1.97 -6.76 -7.33
C GLY A 34 0.91 -5.67 -7.36
N VAL A 35 1.00 -4.79 -8.36
CA VAL A 35 -0.02 -3.79 -8.69
C VAL A 35 -0.81 -4.26 -9.91
N LYS A 36 -2.12 -4.00 -9.92
CA LYS A 36 -3.03 -4.39 -11.01
C LYS A 36 -3.76 -3.18 -11.56
N ASN A 37 -4.26 -3.31 -12.80
CA ASN A 37 -5.10 -2.32 -13.47
C ASN A 37 -4.44 -0.93 -13.63
N ILE A 38 -3.11 -0.87 -13.76
CA ILE A 38 -2.42 0.38 -14.05
C ILE A 38 -2.73 0.82 -15.48
N LYS A 39 -3.14 2.09 -15.62
CA LYS A 39 -3.33 2.76 -16.90
C LYS A 39 -2.15 3.70 -17.18
N SER A 40 -1.88 3.97 -18.45
CA SER A 40 -0.84 4.92 -18.86
C SER A 40 -1.39 6.35 -18.79
N GLU A 41 -1.53 6.86 -17.58
CA GLU A 41 -1.96 8.24 -17.30
C GLU A 41 -1.37 8.73 -15.98
N ILE A 42 -1.46 10.04 -15.73
CA ILE A 42 -1.05 10.63 -14.44
C ILE A 42 -2.18 10.40 -13.44
N ILE A 43 -1.88 9.73 -12.34
CA ILE A 43 -2.82 9.44 -11.25
C ILE A 43 -2.20 9.81 -9.90
N ASP A 44 -3.04 10.12 -8.93
CA ASP A 44 -2.61 10.18 -7.53
C ASP A 44 -2.62 8.77 -6.93
N LEU A 45 -1.59 8.46 -6.15
CA LEU A 45 -1.47 7.20 -5.42
C LEU A 45 -1.81 7.43 -3.95
N VAL A 46 -2.84 6.75 -3.47
CA VAL A 46 -3.35 6.91 -2.11
C VAL A 46 -3.15 5.62 -1.32
N PHE A 47 -2.32 5.68 -0.28
CA PHE A 47 -2.06 4.56 0.63
C PHE A 47 -3.02 4.64 1.83
N VAL A 48 -3.78 3.58 2.07
CA VAL A 48 -4.78 3.52 3.14
C VAL A 48 -4.52 2.35 4.06
N LEU A 49 -4.30 2.61 5.35
CA LEU A 49 -4.26 1.57 6.38
C LEU A 49 -5.67 1.03 6.63
N LYS A 50 -5.92 -0.24 6.29
CA LYS A 50 -7.24 -0.88 6.44
C LYS A 50 -7.35 -1.81 7.64
N LYS A 51 -6.22 -2.33 8.10
CA LYS A 51 -6.12 -3.19 9.28
C LYS A 51 -4.79 -2.95 9.98
N GLY A 52 -4.84 -2.90 11.30
CA GLY A 52 -3.73 -2.47 12.16
C GLY A 52 -4.04 -1.12 12.78
N SER A 53 -3.43 -0.82 13.93
CA SER A 53 -3.61 0.46 14.64
C SER A 53 -2.53 1.48 14.31
N GLN A 54 -1.32 1.01 13.95
CA GLN A 54 -0.17 1.84 13.64
C GLN A 54 0.73 1.10 12.66
N LEU A 55 1.30 1.85 11.72
CA LEU A 55 2.29 1.38 10.76
C LEU A 55 3.20 2.56 10.40
N GLU A 56 4.50 2.32 10.43
CA GLU A 56 5.52 3.29 10.01
C GLU A 56 6.06 2.89 8.63
N ILE A 57 6.28 3.88 7.78
CA ILE A 57 6.77 3.71 6.41
C ILE A 57 7.89 4.73 6.20
N ASP A 58 9.06 4.24 5.80
CA ASP A 58 10.23 5.09 5.52
C ASP A 58 10.26 5.51 4.04
N TRP A 59 10.14 4.55 3.12
CA TRP A 59 10.16 4.78 1.68
C TRP A 59 9.18 3.89 0.91
N VAL A 60 8.91 4.28 -0.32
CA VAL A 60 8.14 3.52 -1.31
C VAL A 60 8.85 3.59 -2.65
N GLN A 61 8.92 2.47 -3.36
CA GLN A 61 9.51 2.35 -4.70
C GLN A 61 8.55 1.60 -5.62
N PHE A 62 8.60 1.92 -6.92
CA PHE A 62 7.89 1.23 -7.99
C PHE A 62 8.90 0.69 -9.02
N GLU A 63 8.56 -0.45 -9.62
CA GLU A 63 9.32 -1.11 -10.70
C GLU A 63 8.47 -1.23 -11.97
#